data_AF-A0AAU7F5H2-F1
#
_entry.id   AF-A0AAU7F5H2-F1
#
_cell.length_a   1.000
_cell.length_b   1.000
_cell.length_c   1.000
_cell.angle_alpha   90.00
_cell.angle_beta   90.00
_cell.angle_gamma   90.00
#
_symmetry.space_group_name_H-M   'P 1'
#
loop_
_entity.id
_entity.type
_entity.pdbx_description
1 polymer ?
#
loop_
_entity_poly.entity_id
_entity_poly.type
_entity_poly.pdbx_seq_one_letter_code
_entity_poly.pdbx_strand_id
1 'polypeptide(L)' 'MNPKSLEPIELITIEEQSTAVMQQAQPQSYLYQTARRLKSLMQLELIRRGLFARQIAALRKSR' A
#
# COMPACT_ATOMS: atom_id res chain seq x y z
N MET A 1 13.70 19.91 5.99
CA MET A 1 12.27 19.57 6.21
C MET A 1 12.22 18.33 7.05
N ASN A 2 11.50 18.33 8.17
CA ASN A 2 11.22 17.09 8.90
C ASN A 2 10.16 16.32 8.08
N PRO A 3 10.44 15.14 7.53
CA PRO A 3 9.44 14.41 6.75
C PRO A 3 8.29 14.07 7.68
N LYS A 4 7.12 14.67 7.46
CA LYS A 4 5.90 14.27 8.18
C LYS A 4 5.69 12.78 7.92
N SER A 5 5.56 12.01 9.00
CA SER A 5 5.19 10.61 8.88
C SER A 5 3.77 10.56 8.32
N LEU A 6 3.56 9.78 7.26
CA LEU A 6 2.23 9.56 6.69
C LEU A 6 1.29 9.03 7.76
N GLU A 7 0.05 9.49 7.78
CA GLU A 7 -1.01 8.99 8.64
C GLU A 7 -1.44 7.57 8.22
N PRO A 8 -2.01 6.76 9.13
CA PRO A 8 -2.50 5.41 8.81
C PRO A 8 -3.39 5.34 7.56
N ILE A 9 -4.29 6.31 7.39
CA ILE A 9 -5.22 6.35 6.25
C ILE A 9 -4.50 6.64 4.93
N GLU A 10 -3.45 7.46 4.96
CA GLU A 10 -2.64 7.77 3.78
C GLU A 10 -1.85 6.54 3.33
N LEU A 11 -1.28 5.78 4.28
CA LEU A 11 -0.58 4.52 3.99
C LEU A 11 -1.50 3.49 3.31
N ILE A 12 -2.72 3.33 3.84
CA ILE A 12 -3.73 2.42 3.28
C ILE A 12 -4.11 2.86 1.87
N THR A 13 -4.40 4.15 1.69
CA THR A 13 -4.81 4.71 0.40
C THR A 13 -3.72 4.51 -0.66
N ILE A 14 -2.46 4.77 -0.32
CA ILE A 14 -1.33 4.59 -1.25
C ILE A 14 -1.16 3.11 -1.62
N GLU A 15 -1.35 2.19 -0.67
CA GLU A 15 -1.29 0.74 -0.95
C GLU A 15 -2.39 0.28 -1.92
N GLU A 16 -3.62 0.74 -1.69
CA GLU A 16 -4.78 0.43 -2.55
C GLU A 16 -4.59 0.99 -3.96
N GLN A 17 -4.18 2.26 -4.07
CA GLN A 17 -3.88 2.89 -5.36
C GLN A 17 -2.73 2.19 -6.09
N SER A 18 -1.68 1.78 -5.36
CA SER A 18 -0.59 0.99 -5.94
C SER A 18 -1.09 -0.33 -6.51
N THR A 19 -2.03 -0.98 -5.83
CA THR A 19 -2.67 -2.21 -6.31
C THR A 19 -3.50 -1.95 -7.57
N ALA A 20 -4.28 -0.87 -7.62
CA ALA A 20 -5.05 -0.49 -8.80
C ALA A 20 -4.15 -0.21 -10.02
N VAL A 21 -3.04 0.50 -9.82
CA VAL A 21 -2.04 0.75 -10.88
C VAL A 21 -1.43 -0.57 -11.38
N MET A 22 -1.09 -1.50 -10.48
CA MET A 22 -0.58 -2.81 -10.86
C MET A 22 -1.57 -3.63 -11.70
N GLN A 23 -2.88 -3.48 -11.49
CA GLN A 23 -3.91 -4.18 -12.27
C GLN A 23 -4.02 -3.65 -13.71
N GLN A 24 -3.66 -2.39 -13.94
CA GLN A 24 -3.77 -1.73 -15.25
C GLN A 24 -2.44 -1.71 -16.02
N ALA A 25 -1.30 -1.78 -15.32
CA ALA A 25 0.02 -1.71 -15.92
C ALA A 25 0.53 -3.08 -16.39
N GLN A 26 1.30 -3.09 -17.48
CA GLN A 26 1.98 -4.31 -17.95
C GLN A 26 3.03 -4.77 -16.91
N PRO A 27 3.12 -6.07 -16.56
CA PRO A 27 4.01 -6.55 -15.51
C PRO A 27 5.51 -6.21 -15.67
N GLN A 28 5.98 -6.07 -16.91
CA GLN A 28 7.38 -5.74 -17.22
C GLN A 28 7.64 -4.23 -17.24
N SER A 29 6.58 -3.41 -17.23
CA SER A 29 6.70 -1.95 -17.28
C SER A 29 7.33 -1.37 -16.00
N TYR A 30 8.05 -0.26 -16.17
CA TYR A 30 8.60 0.49 -15.05
C TYR A 30 7.51 0.93 -14.05
N LEU A 31 6.33 1.28 -14.56
CA LEU A 31 5.19 1.68 -13.74
C LEU A 31 4.73 0.54 -12.83
N TYR A 32 4.56 -0.67 -13.37
CA TYR A 32 4.19 -1.84 -12.56
C TYR A 32 5.25 -2.14 -11.49
N GLN A 33 6.53 -2.12 -11.86
CA GLN A 33 7.63 -2.40 -10.92
C GLN A 33 7.66 -1.36 -9.79
N THR A 34 7.43 -0.08 -10.12
CA THR A 34 7.40 1.02 -9.16
C THR A 34 6.20 0.91 -8.23
N ALA A 35 5.00 0.66 -8.76
CA ALA A 35 3.79 0.46 -7.97
C ALA A 35 3.92 -0.76 -7.05
N ARG A 36 4.51 -1.86 -7.53
CA ARG A 36 4.82 -3.04 -6.71
C ARG A 36 5.76 -2.72 -5.56
N ARG A 37 6.83 -1.96 -5.81
CA ARG A 37 7.78 -1.55 -4.77
C ARG A 37 7.12 -0.64 -3.74
N LEU A 38 6.32 0.33 -4.19
CA LEU A 38 5.59 1.25 -3.32
C LEU A 38 4.61 0.50 -2.42
N LYS A 39 3.84 -0.43 -2.98
CA LYS A 39 2.96 -1.33 -2.21
C LYS A 39 3.72 -2.05 -1.09
N SER A 40 4.85 -2.68 -1.40
CA SER A 40 5.65 -3.39 -0.39
C SER A 40 6.13 -2.47 0.73
N LEU A 41 6.53 -1.24 0.41
CA LEU A 41 6.95 -0.26 1.41
C LEU A 41 5.81 0.16 2.33
N MET A 42 4.61 0.40 1.78
CA MET A 42 3.43 0.72 2.61
C MET A 42 3.04 -0.44 3.51
N GLN A 43 3.07 -1.67 3.01
CA GLN A 43 2.79 -2.87 3.81
C GLN A 43 3.78 -3.03 4.96
N LEU A 44 5.07 -2.82 4.71
CA LEU A 44 6.10 -2.84 5.76
C LEU A 44 5.84 -1.77 6.83
N GLU A 45 5.46 -0.57 6.42
CA GLU A 45 5.14 0.52 7.35
C GLU A 45 3.87 0.21 8.18
N LEU A 46 2.86 -0.39 7.57
CA LEU A 46 1.65 -0.86 8.27
C LEU A 46 1.95 -1.98 9.27
N ILE A 47 2.87 -2.90 8.93
CA ILE A 47 3.36 -3.94 9.85
C ILE A 47 4.12 -3.29 11.01
N ARG A 48 5.04 -2.38 10.72
CA ARG A 48 5.84 -1.66 11.73
C ARG A 48 4.95 -0.93 12.74
N ARG A 49 3.80 -0.43 12.32
CA ARG A 49 2.82 0.28 13.17
C ARG A 49 1.78 -0.63 13.82
N GLY A 50 1.79 -1.95 13.58
CA GLY A 50 0.80 -2.89 14.10
C GLY A 50 -0.60 -2.74 13.50
N LEU A 51 -0.71 -2.10 12.33
CA LEU A 51 -1.98 -1.78 11.66
C LEU A 51 -2.35 -2.81 10.58
N PHE A 52 -1.38 -3.60 10.12
CA PHE A 52 -1.55 -4.57 9.04
C PHE A 52 -2.64 -5.62 9.30
N ALA A 53 -2.66 -6.21 10.51
CA ALA A 53 -3.66 -7.21 10.87
C ALA A 53 -5.10 -6.65 10.92
N ARG A 54 -5.26 -5.39 11.36
CA ARG A 54 -6.55 -4.70 11.39
C ARG A 54 -7.07 -4.43 9.97
N GLN A 55 -6.18 -4.04 9.08
CA GLN A 55 -6.50 -3.80 7.67
C GLN A 55 -6.96 -5.09 6.97
N ILE A 56 -6.23 -6.21 7.14
CA ILE A 56 -6.62 -7.51 6.58
C ILE A 56 -7.99 -7.97 7.12
N ALA A 57 -8.25 -7.76 8.41
CA ALA A 57 -9.54 -8.10 9.00
C ALA A 57 -10.69 -7.25 8.43
N ALA A 58 -10.45 -5.96 8.19
CA ALA A 58 -11.44 -5.07 7.57
C ALA A 58 -11.73 -5.47 6.12
N LEU A 59 -10.69 -5.72 5.32
CA LEU A 59 -10.81 -6.15 3.91
C LEU A 59 -11.54 -7.48 3.73
N ARG A 60 -11.44 -8.40 4.70
CA ARG A 60 -12.17 -9.68 4.70
C ARG A 60 -13.65 -9.54 5.06
N LYS A 61 -14.04 -8.49 5.79
CA LYS A 61 -15.44 -8.23 6.16
C LYS A 61 -16.22 -7.51 5.05
N SER A 62 -15.53 -6.79 4.17
CA SER A 62 -16.12 -6.05 3.06
C SER A 62 -16.29 -6.86 1.77
N ARG A 63 -16.07 -8.18 1.82
CA ARG A 63 -16.10 -9.11 0.68
C ARG A 63 -17.11 -10.21 0.94
#